data_AF-A0A968PEF4-F1
#
_entry.id   AF-A0A968PEF4-F1
#
_cell.length_a   1.000
_cell.length_b   1.000
_cell.length_c   1.000
_cell.angle_alpha   90.00
_cell.angle_beta   90.00
_cell.angle_gamma   90.00
#
_symmetry.space_group_name_H-M   'P 1'
#
loop_
_entity.id
_entity.type
_entity.pdbx_description
1 polymer ?
#
loop_
_entity_poly.entity_id
_entity_poly.type
_entity_poly.pdbx_seq_one_letter_code
_entity_poly.pdbx_strand_id
1 'polypeptide(L)'
;MEPLLVLIYNLDYPLHGYCHTLLIGGLVGLLFATAAYPLRNLIGKSMKFLRLPYSPTYLKMAFSGVAGACLHILFDAILYLDIRPFYPFEASVIWYLVPWHCIRYMFRQFCASLADVFLYCFYSKKDKG
;
A
#
# COMPACT_ATOMS: atom_id res chain seq x y z
N MET A 1 -1.81 -8.19 -5.88
CA MET A 1 -1.80 -9.66 -6.11
C MET A 1 -2.18 -10.01 -7.55
N GLU A 2 -3.26 -9.45 -8.11
CA GLU A 2 -3.65 -9.67 -9.52
C GLU A 2 -2.55 -9.33 -10.56
N PRO A 3 -1.84 -8.18 -10.51
CA PRO A 3 -0.82 -7.85 -11.52
C PRO A 3 0.33 -8.86 -11.59
N LEU A 4 0.76 -9.36 -10.43
CA LEU A 4 1.84 -10.35 -10.33
C LEU A 4 1.42 -11.71 -10.91
N LEU A 5 0.18 -12.13 -10.68
CA LEU A 5 -0.38 -13.35 -11.26
C LEU A 5 -0.56 -13.24 -12.77
N VAL A 6 -1.13 -12.13 -13.24
CA VAL A 6 -1.32 -11.85 -14.68
C VAL A 6 0.03 -11.79 -15.39
N LEU A 7 1.05 -11.16 -14.79
CA LEU A 7 2.39 -11.06 -15.36
C LEU A 7 3.12 -12.41 -15.40
N ILE A 8 2.99 -13.25 -14.37
CA ILE A 8 3.66 -14.56 -14.30
C ILE A 8 2.99 -15.59 -15.22
N TYR A 9 1.64 -15.59 -15.28
CA TYR A 9 0.87 -16.59 -16.03
C TYR A 9 0.36 -16.10 -17.40
N ASN A 10 0.68 -14.87 -17.79
CA ASN A 10 0.24 -14.23 -19.04
C ASN A 10 -1.27 -14.41 -19.30
N LEU A 11 -2.08 -14.22 -18.25
CA LEU A 11 -3.53 -14.38 -18.33
C LEU A 11 -4.14 -13.25 -19.16
N ASP A 12 -5.13 -13.59 -20.00
CA ASP A 12 -5.97 -12.63 -20.73
C ASP A 12 -7.01 -12.01 -19.77
N TYR A 13 -6.52 -11.34 -18.73
CA TYR A 13 -7.30 -10.73 -17.66
C TYR A 13 -6.76 -9.31 -17.40
N PRO A 14 -7.62 -8.32 -17.13
CA PRO A 14 -7.19 -6.95 -16.86
C PRO A 14 -6.17 -6.91 -15.72
N LEU A 15 -5.11 -6.11 -15.89
CA LEU A 15 -3.99 -6.03 -14.96
C LEU A 15 -4.45 -5.68 -13.53
N HIS A 16 -5.49 -4.84 -13.43
CA HIS A 16 -6.21 -4.52 -12.20
C HIS A 16 -7.69 -4.89 -12.36
N GLY A 17 -8.07 -6.03 -11.79
CA GLY A 17 -9.45 -6.52 -11.80
C GLY A 17 -10.22 -6.11 -10.54
N TYR A 18 -11.18 -6.95 -10.16
CA TYR A 18 -12.07 -6.68 -9.02
C TYR A 18 -11.36 -6.60 -7.66
N CYS A 19 -10.16 -7.20 -7.51
CA CYS A 19 -9.43 -7.13 -6.24
C CYS A 19 -8.86 -5.73 -5.95
N HIS A 20 -8.80 -4.83 -6.93
CA HIS A 20 -8.40 -3.42 -6.75
C HIS A 20 -9.61 -2.49 -6.52
N THR A 21 -10.69 -3.02 -5.97
CA THR A 21 -11.77 -2.23 -5.37
C THR A 21 -11.52 -2.06 -3.87
N LEU A 22 -11.92 -0.92 -3.28
CA LEU A 22 -11.72 -0.69 -1.84
C LEU A 22 -12.43 -1.74 -0.98
N LEU A 23 -13.58 -2.24 -1.43
CA LEU A 23 -14.37 -3.23 -0.71
C LEU A 23 -13.65 -4.60 -0.72
N ILE A 24 -13.37 -5.16 -1.90
CA ILE A 24 -12.74 -6.48 -2.03
C ILE A 24 -11.30 -6.43 -1.53
N GLY A 25 -10.57 -5.37 -1.87
CA GLY A 25 -9.21 -5.13 -1.39
C GLY A 25 -9.14 -5.01 0.14
N GLY A 26 -10.09 -4.30 0.76
CA GLY A 26 -10.20 -4.23 2.21
C GLY A 26 -10.47 -5.60 2.85
N LEU A 27 -11.36 -6.41 2.28
CA LEU A 27 -11.62 -7.78 2.74
C LEU A 27 -10.38 -8.68 2.59
N VAL A 28 -9.65 -8.56 1.50
CA VAL A 28 -8.37 -9.24 1.30
C VAL A 28 -7.38 -8.78 2.37
N GLY A 29 -7.26 -7.48 2.63
CA GLY A 29 -6.42 -6.93 3.70
C GLY A 29 -6.76 -7.48 5.08
N LEU A 30 -8.07 -7.64 5.38
CA LEU A 30 -8.54 -8.29 6.60
C LEU A 30 -8.15 -9.77 6.66
N LEU A 31 -8.29 -10.50 5.55
CA LEU A 31 -7.90 -11.91 5.45
C LEU A 31 -6.38 -12.09 5.62
N PHE A 32 -5.58 -11.19 5.07
CA PHE A 32 -4.14 -11.18 5.34
C PHE A 32 -3.82 -10.86 6.80
N ALA A 33 -4.54 -9.93 7.43
CA ALA A 33 -4.36 -9.64 8.85
C ALA A 33 -4.74 -10.82 9.75
N THR A 34 -5.82 -11.55 9.43
CA THR A 34 -6.22 -12.76 10.17
C THR A 34 -5.18 -13.87 9.98
N ALA A 35 -4.72 -14.10 8.76
CA ALA A 35 -3.65 -15.06 8.46
C ALA A 35 -2.31 -14.70 9.12
N ALA A 36 -2.03 -13.41 9.32
CA ALA A 36 -0.83 -12.92 10.00
C ALA A 36 -0.95 -12.95 11.54
N TYR A 37 -2.16 -13.08 12.10
CA TYR A 37 -2.38 -13.05 13.55
C TYR A 37 -1.64 -14.15 14.35
N PRO A 38 -1.48 -15.39 13.85
CA PRO A 38 -0.61 -16.39 14.49
C PRO A 38 0.84 -15.92 14.63
N LEU A 39 1.32 -15.08 13.70
CA LEU A 39 2.67 -14.50 13.71
C LEU A 39 2.78 -13.22 14.56
N ARG A 40 1.74 -12.84 15.31
CA ARG A 40 1.71 -11.61 16.13
C ARG A 40 2.93 -11.46 17.05
N ASN A 41 3.46 -12.56 17.59
CA ASN A 41 4.62 -12.53 18.47
C ASN A 41 5.90 -12.16 17.72
N LEU A 42 6.06 -12.65 16.48
CA LEU A 42 7.18 -12.28 15.62
C LEU A 42 7.07 -10.80 15.20
N ILE A 43 5.88 -10.37 14.79
CA ILE A 43 5.60 -8.98 14.42
C ILE A 43 5.86 -8.05 15.61
N GLY A 44 5.40 -8.40 16.81
CA GLY A 44 5.66 -7.63 18.03
C GLY A 44 7.15 -7.51 18.36
N LYS A 45 7.92 -8.59 18.18
CA LYS A 45 9.39 -8.56 18.34
C LYS A 45 10.05 -7.62 17.33
N SER A 46 9.66 -7.70 16.05
CA SER A 46 10.16 -6.82 15.00
C SER A 46 9.82 -5.35 15.26
N MET A 47 8.60 -5.05 15.71
CA MET A 47 8.20 -3.68 16.05
C MET A 47 8.98 -3.14 17.26
N LYS A 48 9.22 -3.98 18.28
CA LYS A 48 10.08 -3.62 19.42
C LYS A 48 11.53 -3.38 19.00
N PHE A 49 12.06 -4.19 18.08
CA PHE A 49 13.39 -3.99 17.49
C PHE A 49 13.47 -2.63 16.78
N LEU A 50 12.43 -2.25 16.04
CA LEU A 50 12.29 -0.93 15.41
C LEU A 50 11.96 0.21 16.39
N ARG A 51 11.86 -0.07 17.70
CA ARG A 51 11.46 0.87 18.75
C ARG A 51 10.11 1.55 18.51
N LEU A 52 9.22 0.87 17.78
CA LEU A 52 7.85 1.34 17.55
C LEU A 52 6.97 0.94 18.74
N PRO A 53 6.21 1.88 19.35
CA PRO A 53 5.29 1.58 20.44
C PRO A 53 4.03 0.88 19.89
N TYR A 54 4.19 -0.34 19.38
CA TYR A 54 3.13 -1.13 18.77
C TYR A 54 2.86 -2.39 19.60
N SER A 55 1.62 -2.53 20.08
CA SER A 55 1.12 -3.76 20.67
C SER A 55 0.29 -4.55 19.65
N PRO A 56 0.68 -5.78 19.28
CA PRO A 56 0.02 -6.56 18.23
C PRO A 56 -1.27 -7.21 18.77
N THR A 57 -2.32 -6.41 18.90
CA THR A 57 -3.69 -6.91 19.15
C THR A 57 -4.38 -7.25 17.83
N TYR A 58 -5.34 -8.18 17.86
CA TYR A 58 -6.07 -8.58 16.65
C TYR A 58 -6.70 -7.37 15.94
N LEU A 59 -7.39 -6.50 16.69
CA LEU A 59 -8.00 -5.29 16.14
C LEU A 59 -6.99 -4.36 15.48
N LYS A 60 -5.82 -4.15 16.09
CA LYS A 60 -4.77 -3.30 15.51
C LYS A 60 -4.22 -3.92 14.23
N MET A 61 -3.98 -5.23 14.21
CA MET A 61 -3.50 -5.93 13.02
C MET A 61 -4.54 -5.91 11.90
N ALA A 62 -5.81 -6.16 12.21
CA ALA A 62 -6.93 -6.08 11.28
C ALA A 62 -7.08 -4.67 10.69
N PHE A 63 -7.08 -3.64 11.54
CA PHE A 63 -7.15 -2.26 11.09
C PHE A 63 -5.94 -1.89 10.23
N SER A 64 -4.72 -2.27 10.62
CA SER A 64 -3.51 -2.02 9.82
C SER A 64 -3.55 -2.75 8.47
N GLY A 65 -4.06 -3.98 8.42
CA GLY A 65 -4.19 -4.74 7.17
C GLY A 65 -5.22 -4.13 6.21
N VAL A 66 -6.40 -3.78 6.72
CA VAL A 66 -7.45 -3.10 5.93
C VAL A 66 -6.98 -1.72 5.48
N ALA A 67 -6.46 -0.90 6.39
CA ALA A 67 -5.97 0.43 6.06
C ALA A 67 -4.83 0.39 5.06
N GLY A 68 -3.89 -0.55 5.23
CA GLY A 68 -2.79 -0.78 4.28
C GLY A 68 -3.30 -1.15 2.89
N ALA A 69 -4.25 -2.09 2.79
CA ALA A 69 -4.85 -2.48 1.51
C ALA A 69 -5.61 -1.32 0.85
N CYS A 70 -6.40 -0.57 1.61
CA CYS A 70 -7.10 0.61 1.11
C CYS A 70 -6.12 1.69 0.62
N LEU A 71 -5.08 2.01 1.39
CA LEU A 71 -4.06 2.98 1.00
C LEU A 71 -3.28 2.53 -0.25
N HIS A 72 -2.94 1.24 -0.33
CA HIS A 72 -2.28 0.68 -1.51
C HIS A 72 -3.15 0.84 -2.76
N ILE A 73 -4.44 0.51 -2.69
CA ILE A 73 -5.37 0.67 -3.82
C ILE A 73 -5.57 2.14 -4.18
N LEU A 74 -5.62 3.04 -3.19
CA LEU A 74 -5.71 4.48 -3.45
C LEU A 74 -4.45 5.01 -4.14
N PHE A 75 -3.26 4.59 -3.69
CA PHE A 75 -2.01 4.97 -4.34
C PHE A 75 -1.89 4.40 -5.74
N ASP A 76 -2.27 3.15 -5.94
CA ASP A 76 -2.26 2.54 -7.26
C ASP A 76 -3.28 3.22 -8.16
N ALA A 77 -4.46 3.61 -7.67
CA ALA A 77 -5.43 4.37 -8.46
C ALA A 77 -4.86 5.72 -8.91
N ILE A 78 -4.06 6.39 -8.06
CA ILE A 78 -3.31 7.60 -8.44
C ILE A 78 -2.35 7.32 -9.60
N LEU A 79 -1.75 6.14 -9.63
CA LEU A 79 -0.73 5.76 -10.58
C LEU A 79 -1.21 4.97 -11.80
N TYR A 80 -2.41 4.40 -11.77
CA TYR A 80 -3.04 3.72 -12.90
C TYR A 80 -4.54 4.07 -13.06
N LEU A 81 -4.91 4.58 -14.24
CA LEU A 81 -6.28 5.01 -14.57
C LEU A 81 -7.27 3.85 -14.74
N ASP A 82 -6.77 2.62 -14.88
CA ASP A 82 -7.59 1.41 -15.02
C ASP A 82 -8.17 0.94 -13.68
N ILE A 83 -7.60 1.40 -12.55
CA ILE A 83 -8.10 1.06 -11.22
C ILE A 83 -9.34 1.88 -10.90
N ARG A 84 -10.39 1.17 -10.49
CA ARG A 84 -11.69 1.74 -10.11
C ARG A 84 -11.98 1.45 -8.64
N PRO A 85 -11.50 2.29 -7.69
CA PRO A 85 -11.60 1.99 -6.26
C PRO A 85 -13.03 1.87 -5.75
N PHE A 86 -13.97 2.58 -6.39
CA PHE A 86 -15.37 2.71 -5.98
C PHE A 86 -16.36 1.91 -6.85
N TYR A 87 -15.87 1.01 -7.72
CA TYR A 87 -16.73 0.17 -8.54
C TYR A 87 -17.82 -0.53 -7.70
N PRO A 88 -19.11 -0.54 -8.10
CA PRO A 88 -19.64 -0.15 -9.41
C PRO A 88 -19.94 1.35 -9.60
N PHE A 89 -19.74 2.19 -8.57
CA PHE A 89 -19.99 3.62 -8.65
C PHE A 89 -18.83 4.34 -9.34
N GLU A 90 -19.13 5.17 -10.34
CA GLU A 90 -18.11 5.99 -11.01
C GLU A 90 -17.76 7.23 -10.17
N ALA A 91 -16.82 7.07 -9.23
CA ALA A 91 -16.17 8.22 -8.59
C ALA A 91 -14.95 8.65 -9.43
N SER A 92 -15.22 9.23 -10.60
CA SER A 92 -14.19 9.61 -11.58
C SER A 92 -13.69 11.06 -11.45
N VAL A 93 -14.13 11.80 -10.42
CA VAL A 93 -13.96 13.27 -10.34
C VAL A 93 -12.49 13.73 -10.23
N ILE A 94 -11.63 13.01 -9.51
CA ILE A 94 -10.22 13.42 -9.31
C ILE A 94 -9.38 13.21 -10.58
N TRP A 95 -9.71 12.21 -11.40
CA TRP A 95 -8.93 11.83 -12.60
C TRP A 95 -9.04 12.85 -13.73
N TYR A 96 -10.14 13.60 -13.79
CA TYR A 96 -10.32 14.67 -14.78
C TYR A 96 -9.67 16.00 -14.37
N LEU A 97 -9.29 16.17 -13.10
CA LEU A 97 -8.80 17.45 -12.58
C LEU A 97 -7.28 17.62 -12.70
N VAL A 98 -6.51 16.53 -12.79
CA VAL A 98 -5.04 16.59 -12.81
C VAL A 98 -4.49 15.73 -13.96
N PRO A 99 -3.72 16.30 -14.91
CA PRO A 99 -3.11 15.54 -15.99
C PRO A 99 -2.18 14.44 -15.51
N TRP A 100 -2.21 13.30 -16.20
CA TRP A 100 -1.46 12.09 -15.84
C TRP A 100 0.04 12.30 -15.63
N HIS A 101 0.63 13.15 -16.46
CA HIS A 101 2.04 13.49 -16.38
C HIS A 101 2.37 14.16 -15.05
N CYS A 102 1.53 15.10 -14.61
CA CYS A 102 1.72 15.80 -13.34
C CYS A 102 1.71 14.83 -12.15
N ILE A 103 0.82 13.84 -12.17
CA ILE A 103 0.71 12.84 -11.10
C ILE A 103 1.96 11.96 -11.02
N ARG A 104 2.45 11.44 -12.15
CA ARG A 104 3.71 10.66 -12.19
C ARG A 104 4.91 11.47 -11.73
N TYR A 105 5.00 12.74 -12.12
CA TYR A 105 6.08 13.63 -11.69
C TYR A 105 6.02 13.91 -10.18
N MET A 106 4.84 14.18 -9.63
CA MET A 106 4.66 14.39 -8.18
C MET A 106 5.02 13.13 -7.38
N PHE A 107 4.59 11.96 -7.84
CA PHE A 107 4.91 10.69 -7.17
C PHE A 107 6.41 10.40 -7.19
N ARG A 108 7.06 10.58 -8.34
CA ARG A 108 8.52 10.42 -8.46
C ARG A 108 9.28 11.36 -7.53
N GLN A 109 8.84 12.63 -7.45
CA GLN A 109 9.47 13.62 -6.59
C GLN A 109 9.28 13.30 -5.10
N PHE A 110 8.11 12.78 -4.72
CA PHE A 110 7.84 12.34 -3.35
C PHE A 110 8.68 11.11 -2.95
N CYS A 111 8.82 10.13 -3.83
CA CYS A 111 9.70 8.98 -3.57
C CYS A 111 11.17 9.40 -3.44
N ALA A 112 11.64 10.32 -4.29
CA ALA A 112 13.01 10.83 -4.22
C ALA A 112 13.27 11.56 -2.89
N SER A 113 12.34 12.42 -2.45
CA SER A 113 12.52 13.15 -1.18
C SER A 113 12.50 12.24 0.04
N LEU A 114 11.67 11.18 0.06
CA LEU A 114 11.70 10.19 1.14
C LEU A 114 13.03 9.41 1.17
N ALA A 115 13.59 9.08 0.01
CA ALA A 115 14.90 8.42 -0.08
C ALA A 115 16.02 9.35 0.41
N ASP A 116 15.99 10.64 0.04
CA ASP A 116 16.96 11.64 0.48
C ASP A 116 16.92 11.85 2.01
N VAL A 117 15.72 11.94 2.59
CA VAL A 117 15.53 12.03 4.04
C VAL A 117 16.04 10.78 4.74
N PHE A 118 15.76 9.59 4.20
CA PHE A 118 16.25 8.33 4.75
C PHE A 118 17.78 8.26 4.73
N LEU A 119 18.41 8.63 3.60
CA LEU A 119 19.87 8.70 3.46
C LEU A 119 20.49 9.72 4.41
N TYR A 120 19.88 10.90 4.55
CA TYR A 120 20.33 11.93 5.48
C TYR A 120 20.27 11.45 6.93
N CYS A 121 19.17 10.82 7.35
CA CYS A 121 19.03 10.25 8.69
C CYS A 121 20.02 9.10 8.96
N PHE A 122 20.31 8.29 7.95
CA PHE A 122 21.28 7.20 8.05
C PHE A 122 22.72 7.73 8.16
N TYR A 123 23.07 8.70 7.32
CA TYR A 123 24.39 9.34 7.33
C TYR A 123 24.63 10.13 8.62
N SER A 124 23.66 10.92 9.07
CA SER A 124 23.74 11.70 10.32
C SER A 124 23.89 10.84 11.58
N LYS A 125 23.40 9.59 11.57
CA LYS A 125 23.65 8.63 12.66
C LYS A 125 25.06 8.03 12.63
N LYS A 126 25.68 7.92 11.46
CA LYS A 126 27.03 7.36 11.31
C LYS A 126 28.12 8.31 11.81
N ASP A 127 27.94 9.62 11.66
CA ASP A 127 28.87 10.65 12.17
C ASP A 127 28.81 10.87 13.69
N LYS A 128 27.84 10.24 14.39
CA LYS A 128 27.65 10.40 15.85
C LYS A 128 28.04 9.15 16.66
N GLY A 129 28.65 8.14 16.04
CA GLY A 129 29.15 6.91 16.69
C GLY A 129 30.64 6.74 16.44
#